data_AF-A0A0F3RF30-F1
#
_entry.id   AF-A0A0F3RF30-F1
#
_cell.length_a   1.000
_cell.length_b   1.000
_cell.length_c   1.000
_cell.angle_alpha   90.00
_cell.angle_beta   90.00
_cell.angle_gamma   90.00
#
_symmetry.space_group_name_H-M   'P 1'
#
loop_
_entity.id
_entity.type
_entity.pdbx_description
1 polymer ?
#
loop_
_entity_poly.entity_id
_entity_poly.type
_entity_poly.pdbx_seq_one_letter_code
_entity_poly.pdbx_strand_id
1 'polypeptide(L)' 'MKDKVAVITGSTSGIGLEIAKHFAKTVLQKKMK' A
#
# COMPACT_ATOMS: atom_id res chain seq x y z
N MET A 1 1.68 -2.66 11.35
CA MET A 1 1.95 -4.05 10.88
C MET A 1 3.39 -4.12 10.39
N LYS A 2 4.29 -4.77 11.12
CA LYS A 2 5.68 -4.99 10.69
C LYS A 2 5.76 -6.37 10.03
N ASP A 3 6.45 -6.47 8.90
CA ASP A 3 6.74 -7.72 8.17
C ASP A 3 5.50 -8.51 7.72
N LYS A 4 4.43 -7.79 7.36
CA LYS A 4 3.21 -8.37 6.78
C LYS A 4 3.12 -8.05 5.30
N VAL A 5 2.57 -8.99 4.53
CA VAL A 5 2.23 -8.82 3.11
C VAL A 5 0.71 -8.71 2.98
N ALA A 6 0.25 -7.78 2.14
CA ALA A 6 -1.16 -7.62 1.80
C ALA A 6 -1.34 -7.85 0.29
N VAL A 7 -2.34 -8.66 -0.07
CA VAL A 7 -2.79 -8.85 -1.47
C VAL A 7 -4.07 -8.06 -1.66
N ILE A 8 -4.10 -7.20 -2.67
CA ILE A 8 -5.23 -6.28 -2.93
C ILE A 8 -5.72 -6.52 -4.35
N THR A 9 -6.96 -7.00 -4.47
CA THR A 9 -7.65 -7.20 -5.76
C THR A 9 -8.41 -5.93 -6.17
N GLY A 10 -8.69 -5.76 -7.47
CA GLY A 10 -9.40 -4.56 -7.95
C GLY A 10 -8.60 -3.27 -7.78
N SER A 11 -7.27 -3.35 -7.68
CA SER A 11 -6.38 -2.22 -7.43
C SER A 11 -6.15 -1.32 -8.65
N THR A 12 -6.77 -1.61 -9.78
CA THR A 12 -6.72 -0.78 -10.99
C THR A 12 -7.58 0.49 -10.85
N SER A 13 -8.59 0.52 -9.98
CA SER A 13 -9.43 1.72 -9.77
C SER A 13 -10.17 1.72 -8.41
N GLY A 14 -10.86 2.83 -8.11
CA GLY A 14 -11.74 2.95 -6.95
C GLY A 14 -11.04 2.71 -5.60
N ILE A 15 -11.72 2.01 -4.70
CA ILE A 15 -11.27 1.81 -3.31
C ILE A 15 -10.00 0.94 -3.28
N GLY A 16 -9.92 -0.09 -4.13
CA GLY A 16 -8.73 -0.97 -4.20
C GLY A 16 -7.45 -0.20 -4.55
N LEU A 17 -7.55 0.77 -5.47
CA LEU A 17 -6.41 1.62 -5.85
C LEU A 17 -5.95 2.52 -4.69
N GLU A 18 -6.87 3.18 -4.00
CA GLU A 18 -6.51 4.08 -2.91
C GLU A 18 -5.90 3.32 -1.71
N ILE A 19 -6.40 2.11 -1.42
CA ILE A 19 -5.80 1.24 -0.41
C ILE A 19 -4.39 0.81 -0.82
N ALA A 20 -4.18 0.40 -2.07
CA ALA A 20 -2.85 0.01 -2.57
C ALA A 20 -1.83 1.16 -2.44
N LYS A 21 -2.22 2.39 -2.80
CA LYS A 21 -1.38 3.59 -2.64
C LYS A 21 -1.10 3.90 -1.17
N HIS A 22 -2.09 3.78 -0.29
CA HIS A 22 -1.91 3.99 1.14
C HIS A 22 -0.84 3.05 1.69
N PHE A 23 -0.95 1.74 1.43
CA PHE A 23 0.04 0.76 1.88
C PHE A 23 1.43 0.98 1.25
N ALA A 24 1.52 1.36 -0.03
CA ALA A 24 2.80 1.66 -0.68
C ALA A 24 3.51 2.89 -0.09
N LYS A 25 2.78 3.96 0.22
CA LYS A 25 3.34 5.18 0.85
C LYS A 25 3.92 4.87 2.23
N THR A 26 3.26 4.03 3.02
CA THR A 26 3.75 3.62 4.35
C THR A 26 5.06 2.82 4.27
N VAL A 27 5.30 2.11 3.17
CA VAL A 27 6.58 1.42 2.91
C VAL A 27 7.65 2.40 2.41
N LEU A 28 7.30 3.34 1.53
CA LEU A 28 8.24 4.30 0.94
C LEU A 28 8.68 5.41 1.91
N GLN A 29 7.86 5.82 2.88
CA GLN A 29 8.25 6.84 3.87
C GLN A 29 9.39 6.38 4.79
N LYS A 30 9.68 5.07 4.85
CA LYS A 30 10.86 4.54 5.56
C LYS A 30 12.18 4.68 4.80
N LYS A 31 12.16 4.99 3.49
CA LYS A 31 13.39 5.14 2.68
C LYS A 31 13.96 6.57 2.68
N MET A 32 13.25 7.55 3.26
CA MET A 32 13.63 8.97 3.24
C MET A 32 13.95 9.53 4.63
N LYS A 33 14.21 8.66 5.61
CA LYS A 33 14.67 9.00 6.95
C LYS A 33 15.89 8.17 7.31
#